data_AF-A0A7C9AJQ7-F1
#
_entry.id   AF-A0A7C9AJQ7-F1
#
_cell.length_a   1.000
_cell.length_b   1.000
_cell.length_c   1.000
_cell.angle_alpha   90.00
_cell.angle_beta   90.00
_cell.angle_gamma   90.00
#
_symmetry.space_group_name_H-M   'P 1'
#
loop_
_entity.id
_entity.type
_entity.pdbx_description
1 polymer ?
#
loop_
_entity_poly.entity_id
_entity_poly.type
_entity_poly.pdbx_seq_one_letter_code
_entity_poly.pdbx_strand_id
1 'polypeptide(L)'
;SVLFLSQIPTNAAGLIECRCHPFWSQKYCPSHENDNTARCCSCERLESRNARYVALGDGRSLCLECLESAVMDTGDCQPLYHAIRDFYEGMNMRIDQQIPILLVERRALNEAIIGEKNGFHHMPETRGLCLSEEQTVTTILRRPRIGENQLVGMRTYPQKLIRRCDVTAILVLYGLPRLLTGAILAHELMHGWLRLKGYRNLSPEVEEGICQVLSYMWLEAEVMPGFVNKPSTSTASSSSSSSSKKGRTSAVEKKLGEFFLHQIAYDASPAYGGGFRAANAAVKKYGLASTLHHIRLTGSFPI
;
A
#
# COMPACT_ATOMS: atom_id res chain seq x y z
N SER A 1 -15.46 -25.50 9.84
CA SER A 1 -15.06 -25.90 11.21
C SER A 1 -14.04 -27.02 11.10
N VAL A 2 -12.75 -26.76 11.27
CA VAL A 2 -11.76 -27.86 11.30
C VAL A 2 -11.38 -28.10 12.76
N LEU A 3 -12.18 -28.91 13.44
CA LEU A 3 -11.77 -29.68 14.62
C LEU A 3 -12.64 -30.93 14.67
N PHE A 4 -12.15 -32.04 14.13
CA PHE A 4 -12.39 -33.33 14.77
C PHE A 4 -11.21 -33.52 15.73
N LEU A 5 -11.47 -33.47 17.03
CA LEU A 5 -10.47 -33.63 18.11
C LEU A 5 -9.72 -34.98 18.05
N SER A 6 -10.12 -35.90 17.17
CA SER A 6 -9.60 -37.26 17.07
C SER A 6 -8.40 -37.45 16.12
N GLN A 7 -7.88 -36.42 15.45
CA GLN A 7 -6.80 -36.57 14.46
C GLN A 7 -5.65 -35.53 14.55
N ILE A 8 -5.60 -34.69 15.59
CA ILE A 8 -4.46 -33.76 15.74
C ILE A 8 -3.32 -34.49 16.46
N PRO A 9 -2.15 -34.68 15.84
CA PRO A 9 -1.02 -35.32 16.50
C PRO A 9 -0.61 -34.52 17.74
N THR A 10 -0.42 -35.22 18.86
CA THR A 10 0.08 -34.62 20.09
C THR A 10 1.55 -34.24 19.94
N ASN A 11 1.96 -33.14 20.56
CA ASN A 11 3.37 -32.79 20.67
C ASN A 11 4.14 -33.82 21.53
N ALA A 12 5.45 -33.64 21.66
CA ALA A 12 6.31 -34.54 22.45
C ALA A 12 5.90 -34.69 23.93
N ALA A 13 5.07 -33.78 24.45
CA ALA A 13 4.51 -33.82 25.80
C ALA A 13 3.10 -34.45 25.88
N GLY A 14 2.57 -35.01 24.78
CA GLY A 14 1.24 -35.61 24.75
C GLY A 14 0.09 -34.60 24.68
N LEU A 15 0.36 -33.32 24.43
CA LEU A 15 -0.65 -32.26 24.36
C LEU A 15 -1.00 -31.92 22.91
N ILE A 16 -2.28 -31.63 22.66
CA ILE A 16 -2.74 -31.10 21.38
C ILE A 16 -2.41 -29.60 21.33
N GLU A 17 -1.40 -29.22 20.53
CA GLU A 17 -1.10 -27.82 20.26
C GLU A 17 -1.99 -27.32 19.12
N CYS A 18 -2.68 -26.21 19.34
CA CYS A 18 -3.54 -25.57 18.35
C CYS A 18 -3.19 -24.08 18.28
N ARG A 19 -2.98 -23.57 17.07
CA ARG A 19 -2.84 -22.14 16.80
C ARG A 19 -4.14 -21.57 16.28
N CYS A 20 -4.25 -20.25 16.34
CA CYS A 20 -5.44 -19.54 15.92
C CYS A 20 -5.01 -18.30 15.13
N HIS A 21 -5.58 -18.13 13.93
CA HIS A 21 -5.40 -16.91 13.18
C HIS A 21 -6.01 -15.74 13.99
N PRO A 22 -5.25 -14.66 14.29
CA PRO A 22 -5.66 -13.63 15.25
C PRO A 22 -6.97 -12.93 14.88
N PHE A 23 -7.17 -12.61 13.59
CA PHE A 23 -8.41 -11.98 13.11
C PHE A 23 -9.52 -13.00 12.80
N TRP A 24 -9.27 -13.99 11.92
CA TRP A 24 -10.29 -14.92 11.45
C TRP A 24 -10.75 -15.94 12.49
N SER A 25 -10.04 -16.06 13.61
CA SER A 25 -10.22 -17.13 14.60
C SER A 25 -10.16 -18.54 13.97
N GLN A 26 -9.43 -18.70 12.86
CA GLN A 26 -9.22 -19.99 12.21
C GLN A 26 -8.25 -20.82 13.05
N LYS A 27 -8.75 -21.90 13.64
CA LYS A 27 -7.94 -22.86 14.39
C LYS A 27 -7.23 -23.82 13.44
N TYR A 28 -5.94 -24.05 13.66
CA TYR A 28 -5.12 -24.95 12.84
C TYR A 28 -3.98 -25.59 13.66
N CYS A 29 -3.49 -26.75 13.19
CA CYS A 29 -2.32 -27.42 13.77
C CYS A 29 -1.02 -26.70 13.35
N PRO A 30 -0.06 -26.45 14.26
CA PRO A 30 1.23 -25.82 13.91
C PRO A 30 1.98 -26.49 12.76
N SER A 31 1.77 -27.79 12.51
CA SER A 31 2.39 -28.50 11.38
C SER A 31 2.06 -27.87 10.02
N HIS A 32 0.88 -27.23 9.89
CA HIS A 32 0.45 -26.56 8.67
C HIS A 32 1.27 -25.32 8.30
N GLU A 33 2.18 -24.88 9.17
CA GLU A 33 3.15 -23.83 8.82
C GLU A 33 4.30 -24.38 7.97
N ASN A 34 4.53 -25.70 7.99
CA ASN A 34 5.69 -26.34 7.37
C ASN A 34 5.36 -27.47 6.38
N ASP A 35 4.09 -27.84 6.21
CA ASP A 35 3.67 -29.01 5.41
C ASP A 35 3.19 -28.68 3.99
N ASN A 36 3.50 -27.48 3.50
CA ASN A 36 3.04 -26.92 2.21
C ASN A 36 1.52 -26.67 2.09
N THR A 37 0.78 -26.68 3.20
CA THR A 37 -0.63 -26.23 3.19
C THR A 37 -0.71 -24.81 2.61
N ALA A 38 -1.50 -24.64 1.55
CA ALA A 38 -1.61 -23.37 0.87
C ALA A 38 -2.17 -22.29 1.81
N ARG A 39 -1.53 -21.12 1.81
CA ARG A 39 -1.98 -19.93 2.52
C ARG A 39 -2.48 -18.92 1.50
N CYS A 40 -3.65 -18.34 1.76
CA CYS A 40 -4.18 -17.33 0.88
C CYS A 40 -3.31 -16.07 0.98
N CYS A 41 -2.78 -15.58 -0.14
CA CYS A 41 -1.91 -14.40 -0.17
C CYS A 41 -2.62 -13.09 0.22
N SER A 42 -3.95 -13.09 0.31
CA SER A 42 -4.73 -11.91 0.68
C SER A 42 -5.27 -12.00 2.10
N CYS A 43 -6.02 -13.05 2.46
CA CYS A 43 -6.63 -13.16 3.79
C CYS A 43 -5.83 -14.00 4.79
N GLU A 44 -4.68 -14.56 4.39
CA GLU A 44 -3.76 -15.33 5.25
C GLU A 44 -4.32 -16.62 5.86
N ARG A 45 -5.57 -16.97 5.53
CA ARG A 45 -6.19 -18.24 5.92
C ARG A 45 -5.54 -19.42 5.23
N LEU A 46 -5.33 -20.49 5.97
CA LEU A 46 -4.85 -21.77 5.46
C LEU A 46 -5.97 -22.53 4.74
N GLU A 47 -5.62 -23.22 3.67
CA GLU A 47 -6.53 -24.08 2.91
C GLU A 47 -7.01 -25.23 3.80
N SER A 48 -8.34 -25.37 3.93
CA SER A 48 -8.96 -26.48 4.64
C SER A 48 -9.35 -27.58 3.66
N ARG A 49 -9.52 -28.83 4.12
CA ARG A 49 -9.92 -29.97 3.27
C ARG A 49 -11.17 -29.73 2.40
N ASN A 50 -12.07 -28.85 2.83
CA ASN A 50 -13.33 -28.55 2.13
C ASN A 50 -13.29 -27.21 1.38
N ALA A 51 -12.16 -26.50 1.40
CA ALA A 51 -11.94 -25.27 0.66
C ALA A 51 -11.02 -25.57 -0.52
N ARG A 52 -11.29 -24.94 -1.67
CA ARG A 52 -10.42 -25.00 -2.84
C ARG A 52 -9.72 -23.66 -3.01
N TYR A 53 -8.41 -23.67 -3.16
CA TYR A 53 -7.63 -22.48 -3.48
C TYR A 53 -7.23 -22.51 -4.96
N VAL A 54 -7.03 -21.33 -5.53
CA VAL A 54 -6.59 -21.14 -6.91
C VAL A 54 -5.14 -20.65 -6.89
N ALA A 55 -4.25 -21.38 -7.55
CA ALA A 55 -2.87 -20.97 -7.75
C ALA A 55 -2.82 -19.86 -8.82
N LEU A 56 -2.10 -18.77 -8.54
CA LEU A 56 -1.97 -17.66 -9.47
C LEU A 56 -0.87 -17.89 -10.52
N GLY A 57 0.07 -18.81 -10.28
CA GLY A 57 1.18 -19.13 -11.19
C GLY A 57 2.52 -18.50 -10.82
N ASP A 58 2.53 -17.57 -9.85
CA ASP A 58 3.74 -16.92 -9.30
C ASP A 58 4.07 -17.41 -7.87
N GLY A 59 3.60 -18.62 -7.53
CA GLY A 59 3.72 -19.22 -6.21
C GLY A 59 2.75 -18.66 -5.16
N ARG A 60 1.83 -17.76 -5.53
CA ARG A 60 0.71 -17.35 -4.66
C ARG A 60 -0.50 -18.25 -4.87
N SER A 61 -1.32 -18.33 -3.83
CA SER A 61 -2.62 -19.00 -3.85
C SER A 61 -3.69 -18.07 -3.29
N LEU A 62 -4.90 -18.15 -3.85
CA LEU A 62 -6.04 -17.34 -3.47
C LEU A 62 -7.23 -18.21 -3.09
N CYS A 63 -7.88 -17.93 -1.95
CA CYS A 63 -9.14 -18.59 -1.62
C CYS A 63 -10.29 -18.02 -2.46
N LEU A 64 -11.36 -18.79 -2.65
CA LEU A 64 -12.50 -18.37 -3.50
C LEU A 64 -13.16 -17.07 -3.05
N GLU A 65 -13.21 -16.80 -1.74
CA GLU A 65 -13.74 -15.55 -1.19
C GLU A 65 -12.90 -14.33 -1.60
N CYS A 66 -11.58 -14.47 -1.66
CA CYS A 66 -10.69 -13.39 -2.12
C CYS A 66 -10.70 -13.28 -3.65
N LEU A 67 -10.91 -14.40 -4.35
CA LEU A 67 -11.00 -14.45 -5.81
C LEU A 67 -12.23 -13.70 -6.34
N GLU A 68 -13.34 -13.70 -5.60
CA GLU A 68 -14.61 -13.06 -6.01
C GLU A 68 -14.44 -11.58 -6.42
N SER A 69 -13.49 -10.87 -5.82
CA SER A 69 -13.20 -9.46 -6.10
C SER A 69 -11.77 -9.22 -6.58
N ALA A 70 -11.08 -10.27 -7.03
CA ALA A 70 -9.68 -10.15 -7.45
C ALA A 70 -9.54 -9.30 -8.72
N VAL A 71 -8.58 -8.38 -8.71
CA VAL A 71 -8.22 -7.55 -9.86
C VAL A 71 -7.12 -8.26 -10.64
N MET A 72 -7.40 -8.69 -11.86
CA MET A 72 -6.50 -9.59 -12.61
C MET A 72 -5.59 -8.86 -13.59
N ASP A 73 -6.03 -7.71 -14.11
CA ASP A 73 -5.25 -6.93 -15.08
C ASP A 73 -5.42 -5.41 -14.91
N THR A 74 -4.66 -4.66 -15.71
CA THR A 74 -4.67 -3.19 -15.70
C THR A 74 -6.02 -2.59 -16.11
N GLY A 75 -6.77 -3.25 -16.99
CA GLY A 75 -8.10 -2.81 -17.41
C GLY A 75 -9.10 -2.88 -16.26
N ASP A 76 -9.13 -4.00 -15.56
CA ASP A 76 -9.96 -4.21 -14.36
C ASP A 76 -9.64 -3.21 -13.24
N CYS A 77 -8.38 -2.76 -13.18
CA CYS A 77 -7.89 -1.83 -12.17
C CYS A 77 -8.22 -0.36 -12.49
N GLN A 78 -8.45 0.02 -13.75
CA GLN A 78 -8.69 1.42 -14.13
C GLN A 78 -9.84 2.08 -13.36
N PRO A 79 -11.04 1.47 -13.24
CA PRO A 79 -12.13 2.09 -12.50
C PRO A 79 -11.79 2.35 -11.03
N LEU A 80 -11.06 1.40 -10.41
CA LEU A 80 -10.59 1.52 -9.03
C LEU A 80 -9.57 2.66 -8.89
N TYR A 81 -8.63 2.75 -9.82
CA TYR A 81 -7.65 3.84 -9.84
C TYR A 81 -8.31 5.21 -9.96
N HIS A 82 -9.26 5.38 -10.87
CA HIS A 82 -9.99 6.63 -11.02
C HIS A 82 -10.74 7.00 -9.73
N ALA A 83 -11.41 6.05 -9.10
CA ALA A 83 -12.09 6.28 -7.81
C ALA A 83 -11.11 6.72 -6.71
N ILE A 84 -9.89 6.20 -6.68
CA ILE A 84 -8.87 6.63 -5.71
C ILE A 84 -8.36 8.03 -6.06
N ARG A 85 -8.14 8.36 -7.34
CA ARG A 85 -7.77 9.72 -7.74
C ARG A 85 -8.84 10.74 -7.34
N ASP A 86 -10.12 10.41 -7.51
CA ASP A 86 -11.24 11.24 -7.06
C ASP A 86 -11.25 11.40 -5.54
N PHE A 87 -10.91 10.34 -4.79
CA PHE A 87 -10.73 10.41 -3.34
C PHE A 87 -9.62 11.39 -2.93
N TYR A 88 -8.47 11.36 -3.62
CA TYR A 88 -7.39 12.32 -3.42
C TYR A 88 -7.81 13.75 -3.75
N GLU A 89 -8.51 13.95 -4.86
CA GLU A 89 -9.04 15.27 -5.25
C GLU A 89 -10.05 15.79 -4.22
N GLY A 90 -10.91 14.93 -3.68
CA GLY A 90 -11.86 15.26 -2.62
C GLY A 90 -11.21 15.72 -1.31
N MET A 91 -9.95 15.36 -1.07
CA MET A 91 -9.13 15.85 0.05
C MET A 91 -8.24 17.06 -0.33
N ASN A 92 -8.49 17.67 -1.49
CA ASN A 92 -7.68 18.75 -2.04
C ASN A 92 -6.20 18.34 -2.29
N MET A 93 -5.98 17.06 -2.58
CA MET A 93 -4.68 16.45 -2.85
C MET A 93 -4.59 15.96 -4.30
N ARG A 94 -5.09 16.74 -5.25
CA ARG A 94 -5.08 16.39 -6.68
C ARG A 94 -3.69 16.00 -7.17
N ILE A 95 -3.62 14.87 -7.88
CA ILE A 95 -2.42 14.36 -8.55
C ILE A 95 -2.53 14.71 -10.03
N ASP A 96 -1.88 15.78 -10.48
CA ASP A 96 -2.05 16.27 -11.86
C ASP A 96 -1.38 15.36 -12.90
N GLN A 97 -0.30 14.69 -12.53
CA GLN A 97 0.39 13.76 -13.42
C GLN A 97 -0.49 12.54 -13.71
N GLN A 98 -0.52 12.15 -14.99
CA GLN A 98 -1.06 10.86 -15.40
C GLN A 98 0.01 9.80 -15.13
N ILE A 99 -0.20 9.02 -14.08
CA ILE A 99 0.72 7.96 -13.66
C ILE A 99 0.15 6.63 -14.18
N PRO A 100 0.90 5.86 -14.98
CA PRO A 100 0.46 4.56 -15.44
C PRO A 100 0.46 3.53 -14.29
N ILE A 101 -0.54 2.65 -14.28
CA ILE A 101 -0.62 1.51 -13.36
C ILE A 101 -0.37 0.23 -14.12
N LEU A 102 0.48 -0.62 -13.56
CA LEU A 102 0.79 -1.93 -14.11
C LEU A 102 0.54 -3.00 -13.04
N LEU A 103 -0.33 -3.96 -13.37
CA LEU A 103 -0.47 -5.17 -12.56
C LEU A 103 0.59 -6.17 -12.99
N VAL A 104 1.36 -6.65 -12.01
CA VAL A 104 2.57 -7.44 -12.26
C VAL A 104 2.61 -8.68 -11.38
N GLU A 105 3.32 -9.71 -11.84
CA GLU A 105 3.61 -10.89 -11.03
C GLU A 105 4.66 -10.63 -9.96
N ARG A 106 4.72 -11.50 -8.94
CA ARG A 106 5.67 -11.40 -7.83
C ARG A 106 7.12 -11.21 -8.28
N ARG A 107 7.54 -11.94 -9.31
CA ARG A 107 8.91 -11.86 -9.83
C ARG A 107 9.24 -10.47 -10.38
N ALA A 108 8.39 -9.95 -11.26
CA ALA A 108 8.57 -8.63 -11.87
C ALA A 108 8.57 -7.51 -10.81
N LEU A 109 7.69 -7.61 -9.79
CA LEU A 109 7.69 -6.63 -8.69
C LEU A 109 9.00 -6.67 -7.90
N ASN A 110 9.49 -7.86 -7.55
CA ASN A 110 10.75 -8.02 -6.83
C ASN A 110 11.95 -7.49 -7.63
N GLU A 111 11.99 -7.73 -8.94
CA GLU A 111 13.03 -7.20 -9.84
C GLU A 111 12.98 -5.66 -9.89
N ALA A 112 11.79 -5.06 -9.95
CA ALA A 112 11.62 -3.60 -9.92
C ALA A 112 12.09 -2.96 -8.60
N ILE A 113 11.79 -3.60 -7.46
CA ILE A 113 12.25 -3.12 -6.14
C ILE A 113 13.78 -3.11 -6.06
N ILE A 114 14.45 -4.13 -6.62
CA ILE A 114 15.91 -4.18 -6.66
C ILE A 114 16.49 -3.04 -7.51
N GLY A 115 15.80 -2.66 -8.59
CA GLY A 115 16.20 -1.60 -9.50
C GLY A 115 16.06 -0.18 -8.93
N GLU A 116 15.09 0.06 -8.04
CA GLU A 116 14.80 1.40 -7.48
C GLU A 116 15.84 1.87 -6.42
N LYS A 117 16.88 1.09 -6.11
CA LYS A 117 17.77 1.30 -4.95
C LYS A 117 18.34 2.73 -4.80
N ASN A 118 17.60 3.52 -4.04
CA ASN A 118 18.03 4.56 -3.09
C ASN A 118 17.06 4.53 -1.88
N GLY A 119 17.05 3.43 -1.11
CA GLY A 119 16.60 3.45 0.29
C GLY A 119 15.51 2.45 0.73
N PHE A 120 15.97 1.45 1.50
CA PHE A 120 15.41 0.96 2.79
C PHE A 120 14.04 0.26 2.94
N HIS A 121 14.16 -0.97 3.49
CA HIS A 121 13.22 -1.77 4.32
C HIS A 121 12.12 -2.59 3.62
N HIS A 122 12.53 -3.78 3.16
CA HIS A 122 11.65 -4.88 2.79
C HIS A 122 10.83 -5.41 3.99
N MET A 123 9.51 -5.44 3.81
CA MET A 123 8.60 -6.36 4.50
C MET A 123 8.61 -7.72 3.76
N PRO A 124 8.24 -8.86 4.39
CA PRO A 124 8.33 -10.18 3.74
C PRO A 124 7.53 -10.33 2.44
N GLU A 125 6.54 -9.47 2.17
CA GLU A 125 5.91 -9.35 0.85
C GLU A 125 5.52 -7.90 0.54
N THR A 126 6.37 -7.17 -0.19
CA THR A 126 5.98 -5.93 -0.85
C THR A 126 4.91 -6.24 -1.92
N ARG A 127 3.78 -5.52 -1.90
CA ARG A 127 2.62 -5.79 -2.79
C ARG A 127 2.36 -4.67 -3.81
N GLY A 128 3.05 -3.54 -3.70
CA GLY A 128 3.03 -2.42 -4.64
C GLY A 128 4.38 -1.68 -4.65
N LEU A 129 4.58 -0.83 -5.66
CA LEU A 129 5.78 0.00 -5.80
C LEU A 129 5.50 1.26 -6.62
N CYS A 130 5.81 2.44 -6.08
CA CYS A 130 5.85 3.70 -6.81
C CYS A 130 7.24 3.96 -7.41
N LEU A 131 7.39 3.94 -8.73
CA LEU A 131 8.64 4.26 -9.43
C LEU A 131 8.77 5.76 -9.71
N SER A 132 9.96 6.33 -9.60
CA SER A 132 10.21 7.74 -9.96
C SER A 132 11.62 7.96 -10.53
N GLU A 133 11.76 8.91 -11.46
CA GLU A 133 13.05 9.33 -12.00
C GLU A 133 13.61 10.57 -11.28
N GLU A 134 14.88 10.52 -10.91
CA GLU A 134 15.62 11.67 -10.38
C GLU A 134 16.80 12.01 -11.30
N GLN A 135 16.79 13.22 -11.89
CA GLN A 135 17.95 13.76 -12.61
C GLN A 135 18.75 14.71 -11.73
N THR A 136 20.02 14.36 -11.48
CA THR A 136 21.04 15.27 -10.97
C THR A 136 22.12 15.47 -12.03
N VAL A 137 22.36 16.71 -12.46
CA VAL A 137 23.38 17.04 -13.46
C VAL A 137 24.49 17.85 -12.78
N THR A 138 25.72 17.32 -12.80
CA THR A 138 26.92 18.06 -12.40
C THR A 138 27.45 18.84 -13.60
N THR A 139 27.58 20.16 -13.45
CA THR A 139 28.10 21.03 -14.50
C THR A 139 29.55 21.42 -14.23
N ILE A 140 30.36 21.54 -15.29
CA ILE A 140 31.77 21.92 -15.21
C ILE A 140 31.86 23.44 -15.29
N LEU A 141 32.26 24.07 -14.19
CA LEU A 141 32.26 25.53 -14.06
C LEU A 141 33.52 26.19 -14.66
N ARG A 142 34.61 25.44 -14.81
CA ARG A 142 35.89 25.93 -15.33
C ARG A 142 36.56 24.92 -16.25
N ARG A 143 37.05 25.41 -17.39
CA ARG A 143 37.89 24.66 -18.32
C ARG A 143 39.16 24.17 -17.59
N PRO A 144 39.52 22.88 -17.66
CA PRO A 144 40.76 22.39 -17.06
C PRO A 144 41.97 23.05 -17.73
N ARG A 145 43.03 23.30 -16.95
CA ARG A 145 44.32 23.75 -17.50
C ARG A 145 45.13 22.51 -17.87
N ILE A 146 45.70 22.51 -19.08
CA ILE A 146 46.55 21.42 -19.57
C ILE A 146 47.97 21.66 -19.02
N GLY A 147 48.44 20.77 -18.15
CA GLY A 147 49.86 20.65 -17.78
C GLY A 147 50.55 19.55 -18.58
N GLU A 148 51.86 19.37 -18.38
CA GLU A 148 52.76 18.50 -19.18
C GLU A 148 52.45 16.98 -19.17
N ASN A 149 51.30 16.53 -18.65
CA ASN A 149 50.64 15.24 -19.00
C ASN A 149 49.35 14.96 -18.17
N GLN A 150 48.79 15.92 -17.43
CA GLN A 150 47.56 15.72 -16.64
C GLN A 150 46.69 16.98 -16.61
N LEU A 151 45.37 16.77 -16.57
CA LEU A 151 44.36 17.82 -16.38
C LEU A 151 44.29 18.19 -14.89
N VAL A 152 44.64 19.43 -14.53
CA VAL A 152 44.65 19.90 -13.13
C VAL A 152 43.64 21.04 -12.94
N GLY A 153 42.91 21.00 -11.82
CA GLY A 153 42.07 22.13 -11.37
C GLY A 153 40.60 22.11 -11.80
N MET A 154 40.03 20.94 -12.12
CA MET A 154 38.59 20.80 -12.40
C MET A 154 37.77 21.11 -11.13
N ARG A 155 36.92 22.15 -11.19
CA ARG A 155 35.94 22.47 -10.14
C ARG A 155 34.54 22.22 -10.68
N THR A 156 33.88 21.22 -10.12
CA THR A 156 32.45 20.96 -10.34
C THR A 156 31.64 21.72 -9.29
N TYR A 157 30.46 22.21 -9.67
CA TYR A 157 29.46 22.69 -8.72
C TYR A 157 28.13 22.01 -9.05
N PRO A 158 27.39 21.49 -8.05
CA PRO A 158 26.05 20.98 -8.29
C PRO A 158 25.13 22.16 -8.64
N GLN A 159 24.81 22.35 -9.92
CA GLN A 159 23.71 23.24 -10.29
C GLN A 159 22.39 22.52 -9.97
N LYS A 160 21.61 23.12 -9.08
CA LYS A 160 20.30 22.61 -8.67
C LYS A 160 19.29 22.95 -9.78
N LEU A 161 19.23 22.11 -10.81
CA LEU A 161 18.08 22.10 -11.71
C LEU A 161 16.81 21.89 -10.87
N ILE A 162 15.74 22.61 -11.18
CA ILE A 162 14.44 22.43 -10.52
C ILE A 162 13.99 21.00 -10.84
N ARG A 163 14.23 20.08 -9.89
CA ARG A 163 13.84 18.66 -9.93
C ARG A 163 12.34 18.57 -10.23
N ARG A 164 11.98 18.16 -11.44
CA ARG A 164 10.68 17.56 -11.71
C ARG A 164 10.85 16.07 -11.44
N CYS A 165 10.39 15.62 -10.28
CA CYS A 165 10.29 14.19 -10.03
C CYS A 165 8.98 13.76 -10.66
N ASP A 166 9.09 13.14 -11.83
CA ASP A 166 7.95 12.51 -12.46
C ASP A 166 7.82 11.11 -11.88
N VAL A 167 6.61 10.75 -11.46
CA VAL A 167 6.30 9.39 -11.05
C VAL A 167 6.13 8.55 -12.30
N THR A 168 7.04 7.61 -12.53
CA THR A 168 7.13 6.85 -13.78
C THR A 168 5.99 5.86 -13.92
N ALA A 169 5.68 5.11 -12.85
CA ALA A 169 4.60 4.14 -12.82
C ALA A 169 4.29 3.73 -11.37
N ILE A 170 3.09 3.18 -11.16
CA ILE A 170 2.75 2.42 -9.95
C ILE A 170 2.57 0.95 -10.34
N LEU A 171 3.34 0.07 -9.71
CA LEU A 171 3.23 -1.37 -9.86
C LEU A 171 2.40 -1.93 -8.70
N VAL A 172 1.52 -2.89 -8.97
CA VAL A 172 0.78 -3.62 -7.93
C VAL A 172 0.70 -5.10 -8.30
N LEU A 173 0.75 -6.01 -7.32
CA LEU A 173 0.56 -7.43 -7.59
C LEU A 173 -0.85 -7.71 -8.13
N TYR A 174 -0.95 -8.45 -9.24
CA TYR A 174 -2.24 -8.92 -9.75
C TYR A 174 -2.88 -9.96 -8.83
N GLY A 175 -4.18 -10.22 -8.99
CA GLY A 175 -4.89 -11.28 -8.27
C GLY A 175 -5.11 -10.97 -6.78
N LEU A 176 -5.09 -9.69 -6.41
CA LEU A 176 -5.47 -9.22 -5.07
C LEU A 176 -6.94 -8.72 -5.08
N PRO A 177 -7.71 -8.94 -3.98
CA PRO A 177 -9.06 -8.41 -3.82
C PRO A 177 -9.11 -6.89 -4.01
N ARG A 178 -10.21 -6.39 -4.61
CA ARG A 178 -10.43 -4.97 -4.92
C ARG A 178 -10.07 -4.03 -3.77
N LEU A 179 -10.51 -4.34 -2.54
CA LEU A 179 -10.21 -3.52 -1.36
C LEU A 179 -8.71 -3.51 -1.00
N LEU A 180 -8.02 -4.65 -1.14
CA LEU A 180 -6.58 -4.72 -0.89
C LEU A 180 -5.80 -3.98 -1.98
N THR A 181 -6.16 -4.22 -3.24
CA THR A 181 -5.58 -3.50 -4.40
C THR A 181 -5.76 -2.00 -4.23
N GLY A 182 -6.94 -1.54 -3.82
CA GLY A 182 -7.21 -0.12 -3.65
C GLY A 182 -6.48 0.51 -2.46
N ALA A 183 -6.33 -0.23 -1.35
CA ALA A 183 -5.52 0.20 -0.22
C ALA A 183 -4.03 0.36 -0.63
N ILE A 184 -3.49 -0.60 -1.38
CA ILE A 184 -2.13 -0.52 -1.94
C ILE A 184 -2.02 0.69 -2.89
N LEU A 185 -2.96 0.88 -3.81
CA LEU A 185 -2.93 2.01 -4.73
C LEU A 185 -2.99 3.35 -4.01
N ALA A 186 -3.83 3.50 -2.99
CA ALA A 186 -3.86 4.70 -2.15
C ALA A 186 -2.51 4.90 -1.45
N HIS A 187 -1.92 3.85 -0.90
CA HIS A 187 -0.57 3.92 -0.32
C HIS A 187 0.48 4.43 -1.34
N GLU A 188 0.59 3.79 -2.51
CA GLU A 188 1.58 4.14 -3.54
C GLU A 188 1.34 5.53 -4.14
N LEU A 189 0.07 5.93 -4.30
CA LEU A 189 -0.27 7.28 -4.75
C LEU A 189 0.13 8.35 -3.74
N MET A 190 0.17 8.01 -2.44
CA MET A 190 0.68 8.93 -1.44
C MET A 190 2.18 9.17 -1.60
N HIS A 191 2.99 8.12 -1.83
CA HIS A 191 4.40 8.28 -2.20
C HIS A 191 4.56 9.17 -3.43
N GLY A 192 3.79 8.89 -4.48
CA GLY A 192 3.78 9.70 -5.70
C GLY A 192 3.44 11.17 -5.43
N TRP A 193 2.40 11.42 -4.63
CA TRP A 193 1.97 12.78 -4.27
C TRP A 193 3.03 13.53 -3.46
N LEU A 194 3.65 12.88 -2.46
CA LEU A 194 4.74 13.46 -1.67
C LEU A 194 5.90 13.89 -2.56
N ARG A 195 6.33 13.01 -3.47
CA ARG A 195 7.41 13.28 -4.43
C ARG A 195 7.07 14.45 -5.35
N LEU A 196 5.85 14.47 -5.90
CA LEU A 196 5.38 15.55 -6.79
C LEU A 196 5.25 16.91 -6.09
N LYS A 197 4.87 16.92 -4.80
CA LYS A 197 4.79 18.17 -4.01
C LYS A 197 6.13 18.59 -3.41
N GLY A 198 7.19 17.81 -3.61
CA GLY A 198 8.56 18.15 -3.26
C GLY A 198 8.93 17.84 -1.80
N TYR A 199 8.26 16.89 -1.16
CA TYR A 199 8.70 16.33 0.12
C TYR A 199 9.98 15.52 -0.12
N ARG A 200 11.01 15.71 0.72
CA ARG A 200 12.34 15.11 0.53
C ARG A 200 12.93 14.70 1.86
N ASN A 201 13.73 13.63 1.83
CA ASN A 201 14.53 13.15 2.96
C ASN A 201 13.68 12.90 4.22
N LEU A 202 12.44 12.42 4.05
CA LEU A 202 11.62 11.98 5.17
C LEU A 202 12.23 10.70 5.73
N SER A 203 12.10 10.50 7.05
CA SER A 203 12.46 9.20 7.62
C SER A 203 11.43 8.14 7.16
N PRO A 204 11.81 6.86 7.08
CA PRO A 204 10.88 5.80 6.71
C PRO A 204 9.61 5.79 7.57
N GLU A 205 9.72 6.05 8.86
CA GLU A 205 8.57 6.12 9.77
C GLU A 205 7.59 7.24 9.40
N VAL A 206 8.08 8.37 8.89
CA VAL A 206 7.26 9.51 8.51
C VAL A 206 6.62 9.29 7.15
N GLU A 207 7.40 8.84 6.17
CA GLU A 207 6.93 8.57 4.82
C GLU A 207 5.92 7.40 4.81
N GLU A 208 6.32 6.23 5.31
CA GLU A 208 5.44 5.06 5.37
C GLU A 208 4.22 5.30 6.27
N GLY A 209 4.42 6.03 7.37
CA GLY A 209 3.35 6.34 8.30
C GLY A 209 2.23 7.14 7.66
N ILE A 210 2.55 8.21 6.92
CA ILE A 210 1.52 9.01 6.26
C ILE A 210 0.93 8.27 5.05
N CYS A 211 1.72 7.48 4.31
CA CYS A 211 1.21 6.62 3.24
C CYS A 211 0.20 5.58 3.75
N GLN A 212 0.47 4.96 4.92
CA GLN A 212 -0.47 4.07 5.59
C GLN A 212 -1.75 4.79 6.06
N VAL A 213 -1.67 6.05 6.48
CA VAL A 213 -2.87 6.83 6.85
C VAL A 213 -3.79 7.01 5.64
N LEU A 214 -3.26 7.35 4.46
CA LEU A 214 -4.07 7.52 3.26
C LEU A 214 -4.71 6.20 2.80
N SER A 215 -3.95 5.10 2.87
CA SER A 215 -4.46 3.74 2.65
C SER A 215 -5.61 3.39 3.59
N TYR A 216 -5.42 3.63 4.89
CA TYR A 216 -6.43 3.38 5.92
C TYR A 216 -7.69 4.22 5.72
N MET A 217 -7.55 5.52 5.46
CA MET A 217 -8.69 6.43 5.27
C MET A 217 -9.53 6.04 4.04
N TRP A 218 -8.89 5.67 2.92
CA TRP A 218 -9.61 5.22 1.73
C TRP A 218 -10.36 3.91 2.02
N LEU A 219 -9.67 2.95 2.63
CA LEU A 219 -10.24 1.64 2.95
C LEU A 219 -11.40 1.76 3.96
N GLU A 220 -11.25 2.61 4.97
CA GLU A 220 -12.28 2.90 5.96
C GLU A 220 -13.54 3.47 5.30
N ALA A 221 -13.38 4.40 4.36
CA ALA A 221 -14.50 4.99 3.61
C ALA A 221 -15.25 3.97 2.74
N GLU A 222 -14.53 2.98 2.18
CA GLU A 222 -15.14 1.91 1.38
C GLU A 222 -15.83 0.83 2.23
N VAL A 223 -15.31 0.54 3.44
CA VAL A 223 -15.86 -0.46 4.35
C VAL A 223 -17.01 0.09 5.21
N MET A 224 -16.94 1.37 5.57
CA MET A 224 -17.87 2.06 6.45
C MET A 224 -18.41 3.36 5.82
N PRO A 225 -19.18 3.29 4.71
CA PRO A 225 -19.62 4.47 3.95
C PRO A 225 -20.59 5.42 4.69
N GLY A 226 -20.96 5.13 5.95
CA GLY A 226 -21.93 5.89 6.75
C GLY A 226 -21.35 6.83 7.81
N PHE A 227 -20.03 6.89 8.02
CA PHE A 227 -19.40 7.65 9.11
C PHE A 227 -18.69 8.96 8.69
N VAL A 228 -18.60 9.26 7.39
CA VAL A 228 -17.98 10.51 6.92
C VAL A 228 -19.01 11.64 6.95
N ASN A 229 -18.96 12.46 8.00
CA ASN A 229 -19.69 13.73 8.07
C ASN A 229 -19.27 14.65 6.91
N LYS A 230 -20.05 14.68 5.82
CA LYS A 230 -19.98 15.78 4.86
C LYS A 230 -20.47 17.06 5.56
N PRO A 231 -19.76 18.20 5.44
CA PRO A 231 -20.32 19.47 5.90
C PRO A 231 -21.55 19.80 5.04
N SER A 232 -22.69 19.94 5.71
CA SER A 232 -23.96 20.33 5.12
C SER A 232 -23.88 21.77 4.62
N THR A 233 -23.71 21.97 3.33
CA THR A 233 -24.16 23.21 2.67
C THR A 233 -25.54 22.95 2.08
N SER A 234 -26.52 23.65 2.63
CA SER A 234 -27.89 23.69 2.18
C SER A 234 -27.98 24.31 0.78
N THR A 235 -28.49 23.56 -0.19
CA THR A 235 -29.32 24.09 -1.27
C THR A 235 -30.06 22.94 -1.94
N ALA A 236 -31.39 22.95 -1.82
CA ALA A 236 -32.26 22.01 -2.50
C ALA A 236 -32.21 22.30 -4.00
N SER A 237 -31.92 21.29 -4.81
CA SER A 237 -32.23 21.25 -6.24
C SER A 237 -32.32 19.79 -6.68
N SER A 238 -33.51 19.43 -7.15
CA SER A 238 -33.88 18.13 -7.70
C SER A 238 -33.16 17.84 -9.01
N SER A 239 -32.40 16.76 -9.06
CA SER A 239 -32.03 16.12 -10.33
C SER A 239 -31.68 14.64 -10.11
N SER A 240 -32.53 13.78 -10.68
CA SER A 240 -32.29 12.39 -11.10
C SER A 240 -31.14 11.66 -10.43
N SER A 241 -31.49 10.80 -9.46
CA SER A 241 -30.62 9.73 -8.99
C SER A 241 -30.35 8.75 -10.13
N SER A 242 -29.32 9.03 -10.94
CA SER A 242 -28.60 7.97 -11.64
C SER A 242 -27.82 7.20 -10.56
N SER A 243 -28.51 6.27 -9.91
CA SER A 243 -27.91 5.23 -9.10
C SER A 243 -27.07 4.37 -10.04
N SER A 244 -25.85 4.84 -10.33
CA SER A 244 -24.78 3.98 -10.81
C SER A 244 -24.69 2.84 -9.80
N LYS A 245 -24.91 1.62 -10.29
CA LYS A 245 -24.96 0.36 -9.55
C LYS A 245 -23.68 0.15 -8.70
N LYS A 246 -23.53 0.86 -7.57
CA LYS A 246 -22.56 0.51 -6.53
C LYS A 246 -23.14 -0.74 -5.88
N GLY A 247 -22.77 -1.89 -6.44
CA GLY A 247 -23.22 -3.21 -5.99
C GLY A 247 -23.08 -3.29 -4.48
N ARG A 248 -24.12 -3.84 -3.83
CA ARG A 248 -24.15 -3.99 -2.37
C ARG A 248 -22.90 -4.77 -1.96
N THR A 249 -21.95 -4.11 -1.29
CA THR A 249 -20.70 -4.72 -0.80
C THR A 249 -21.05 -6.02 -0.08
N SER A 250 -20.47 -7.15 -0.51
CA SER A 250 -20.84 -8.44 0.07
C SER A 250 -20.39 -8.48 1.55
N ALA A 251 -21.07 -9.25 2.39
CA ALA A 251 -20.65 -9.41 3.79
C ALA A 251 -19.22 -9.97 3.91
N VAL A 252 -18.80 -10.77 2.91
CA VAL A 252 -17.45 -11.30 2.76
C VAL A 252 -16.46 -10.18 2.46
N GLU A 253 -16.76 -9.33 1.46
CA GLU A 253 -15.91 -8.20 1.08
C GLU A 253 -15.76 -7.20 2.24
N LYS A 254 -16.84 -6.91 2.97
CA LYS A 254 -16.79 -6.07 4.17
C LYS A 254 -15.85 -6.66 5.23
N LYS A 255 -15.96 -7.96 5.51
CA LYS A 255 -15.11 -8.64 6.51
C LYS A 255 -13.64 -8.71 6.07
N LEU A 256 -13.38 -8.84 4.77
CA LEU A 256 -12.02 -8.70 4.22
C LEU A 256 -11.50 -7.27 4.42
N GLY A 257 -12.32 -6.25 4.20
CA GLY A 257 -11.97 -4.87 4.48
C GLY A 257 -11.63 -4.61 5.96
N GLU A 258 -12.44 -5.12 6.88
CA GLU A 258 -12.17 -5.08 8.33
C GLU A 258 -10.84 -5.76 8.68
N PHE A 259 -10.52 -6.88 8.02
CA PHE A 259 -9.24 -7.56 8.17
C PHE A 259 -8.07 -6.69 7.72
N PHE A 260 -8.17 -6.05 6.55
CA PHE A 260 -7.10 -5.17 6.03
C PHE A 260 -6.91 -3.92 6.90
N LEU A 261 -8.00 -3.33 7.42
CA LEU A 261 -7.92 -2.24 8.41
C LEU A 261 -7.19 -2.69 9.68
N HIS A 262 -7.48 -3.90 10.16
CA HIS A 262 -6.79 -4.49 11.30
C HIS A 262 -5.30 -4.71 11.00
N GLN A 263 -4.92 -5.17 9.80
CA GLN A 263 -3.52 -5.35 9.42
C GLN A 263 -2.74 -4.03 9.51
N ILE A 264 -3.28 -2.94 8.94
CA ILE A 264 -2.62 -1.62 9.00
C ILE A 264 -2.51 -1.13 10.45
N ALA A 265 -3.59 -1.25 11.23
CA ALA A 265 -3.63 -0.70 12.59
C ALA A 265 -2.70 -1.42 13.58
N TYR A 266 -2.58 -2.74 13.43
CA TYR A 266 -1.83 -3.61 14.35
C TYR A 266 -0.52 -4.14 13.74
N ASP A 267 -0.06 -3.55 12.65
CA ASP A 267 1.27 -3.84 12.10
C ASP A 267 2.34 -3.59 13.18
N ALA A 268 3.21 -4.59 13.37
CA ALA A 268 4.26 -4.59 14.38
C ALA A 268 5.55 -3.90 13.90
N SER A 269 5.68 -3.64 12.60
CA SER A 269 6.86 -3.00 12.04
C SER A 269 7.04 -1.58 12.58
N PRO A 270 8.28 -1.14 12.84
CA PRO A 270 8.53 0.23 13.31
C PRO A 270 8.10 1.29 12.29
N ALA A 271 8.48 1.12 11.01
CA ALA A 271 8.21 2.09 9.97
C ALA A 271 6.73 2.13 9.56
N TYR A 272 6.14 1.00 9.16
CA TYR A 272 4.76 0.99 8.69
C TYR A 272 3.77 1.06 9.86
N GLY A 273 3.88 0.16 10.84
CA GLY A 273 2.95 0.11 11.96
C GLY A 273 3.15 1.21 13.00
N GLY A 274 4.38 1.42 13.43
CA GLY A 274 4.74 2.52 14.34
C GLY A 274 4.50 3.88 13.70
N GLY A 275 4.96 4.07 12.47
CA GLY A 275 4.71 5.26 11.67
C GLY A 275 3.22 5.54 11.46
N PHE A 276 2.42 4.52 11.09
CA PHE A 276 0.97 4.68 10.96
C PHE A 276 0.33 5.18 12.26
N ARG A 277 0.65 4.57 13.41
CA ARG A 277 0.05 4.98 14.69
C ARG A 277 0.41 6.42 15.04
N ALA A 278 1.66 6.85 14.82
CA ALA A 278 2.09 8.23 15.04
C ALA A 278 1.40 9.21 14.07
N ALA A 279 1.40 8.88 12.77
CA ALA A 279 0.76 9.68 11.72
C ALA A 279 -0.74 9.83 11.95
N ASN A 280 -1.43 8.72 12.23
CA ASN A 280 -2.87 8.70 12.45
C ASN A 280 -3.25 9.50 13.71
N ALA A 281 -2.45 9.43 14.78
CA ALA A 281 -2.65 10.27 15.97
C ALA A 281 -2.51 11.76 15.63
N ALA A 282 -1.49 12.13 14.86
CA ALA A 282 -1.29 13.51 14.39
C ALA A 282 -2.44 13.99 13.49
N VAL A 283 -2.87 13.18 12.51
CA VAL A 283 -3.96 13.52 11.59
C VAL A 283 -5.29 13.65 12.32
N LYS A 284 -5.58 12.79 13.30
CA LYS A 284 -6.79 12.91 14.13
C LYS A 284 -6.79 14.17 15.00
N LYS A 285 -5.62 14.59 15.51
CA LYS A 285 -5.48 15.75 16.39
C LYS A 285 -5.47 17.08 15.63
N TYR A 286 -4.79 17.13 14.49
CA TYR A 286 -4.48 18.39 13.78
C TYR A 286 -5.12 18.49 12.39
N GLY A 287 -5.66 17.41 11.86
CA GLY A 287 -6.15 17.30 10.48
C GLY A 287 -5.04 17.02 9.47
N LEU A 288 -5.39 16.33 8.39
CA LEU A 288 -4.43 15.87 7.36
C LEU A 288 -3.61 17.01 6.76
N ALA A 289 -4.26 18.12 6.38
CA ALA A 289 -3.59 19.26 5.77
C ALA A 289 -2.54 19.90 6.69
N SER A 290 -2.87 20.09 7.97
CA SER A 290 -1.96 20.66 8.97
C SER A 290 -0.78 19.72 9.24
N THR A 291 -1.04 18.42 9.34
CA THR A 291 0.01 17.40 9.52
C THR A 291 0.97 17.39 8.34
N LEU A 292 0.46 17.40 7.10
CA LEU A 292 1.29 17.46 5.89
C LEU A 292 2.10 18.75 5.82
N HIS A 293 1.50 19.90 6.14
CA HIS A 293 2.22 21.17 6.20
C HIS A 293 3.36 21.13 7.22
N HIS A 294 3.14 20.55 8.39
CA HIS A 294 4.17 20.39 9.42
C HIS A 294 5.30 19.46 8.92
N ILE A 295 4.97 18.28 8.38
CA ILE A 295 5.95 17.34 7.80
C ILE A 295 6.80 18.05 6.74
N ARG A 296 6.21 18.91 5.91
CA ARG A 296 6.95 19.66 4.89
C ARG A 296 7.99 20.60 5.48
N LEU A 297 7.72 21.18 6.64
CA LEU A 297 8.60 22.15 7.31
C LEU A 297 9.67 21.47 8.17
N THR A 298 9.31 20.39 8.87
CA THR A 298 10.15 19.79 9.92
C THR A 298 10.71 18.42 9.56
N GLY A 299 10.10 17.73 8.59
CA GLY A 299 10.40 16.33 8.27
C GLY A 299 9.87 15.32 9.29
N SER A 300 9.08 15.74 10.28
CA SER A 300 8.55 14.89 11.35
C SER A 300 7.04 15.07 11.55
N PHE A 301 6.41 14.23 12.38
CA PHE A 301 5.01 14.42 12.76
C PHE A 301 4.88 15.49 13.86
N PRO A 302 3.80 16.30 13.85
CA PRO A 302 3.50 17.22 14.94
C PRO A 302 3.13 16.45 16.22
N ILE A 303 3.70 16.88 17.35
CA ILE A 303 3.46 16.32 18.70
C ILE A 303 2.29 17.06 19.36
#